data_AF-A0A1J7FWF7-F1
#
_entry.id   AF-A0A1J7FWF7-F1
#
_cell.length_a   1.000
_cell.length_b   1.000
_cell.length_c   1.000
_cell.angle_alpha   90.00
_cell.angle_beta   90.00
_cell.angle_gamma   90.00
#
_symmetry.space_group_name_H-M   'P 1'
#
loop_
_entity.id
_entity.type
_entity.pdbx_description
1 polymer ?
#
loop_
_entity_poly.entity_id
_entity_poly.type
_entity_poly.pdbx_seq_one_letter_code
_entity_poly.pdbx_strand_id
1 'polypeptide(L)'
;MIGNEPKETMVEVTFDRASCDVKCNCCLFEFKGILCRHSLAILSQERVKEVPCKYILDRWRKSVKRNYVYIKTSYGVQHLKPHIQRLELLCNQFNSVADFAAEFEETSSLVEATLCTLKEKLEAWASHLRKSSKVNGEEAQVTLC
;
A
#
# COMPACT_ATOMS: atom_id res chain seq x y z
N MET A 1 2.07 -43.97 -21.50
CA MET A 1 1.17 -43.53 -20.41
C MET A 1 2.05 -43.19 -19.23
N ILE A 2 2.25 -41.91 -18.93
CA ILE A 2 3.02 -41.49 -17.74
C ILE A 2 2.02 -41.47 -16.59
N GLY A 3 2.14 -42.43 -15.67
CA GLY A 3 1.34 -42.46 -14.46
C GLY A 3 1.64 -41.22 -13.62
N ASN A 4 0.66 -40.34 -13.50
CA ASN A 4 0.61 -39.34 -12.45
C ASN A 4 0.15 -40.04 -11.18
N GLU A 5 1.05 -40.75 -10.52
CA GLU A 5 0.85 -41.12 -9.12
C GLU A 5 0.98 -39.83 -8.29
N PRO A 6 -0.03 -39.46 -7.46
CA PRO A 6 0.11 -38.34 -6.56
C PRO A 6 1.20 -38.71 -5.55
N LYS A 7 2.37 -38.08 -5.67
CA LYS A 7 3.40 -38.15 -4.64
C LYS A 7 2.80 -37.54 -3.38
N GLU A 8 2.40 -38.39 -2.44
CA GLU A 8 2.07 -38.01 -1.07
C GLU A 8 3.33 -37.43 -0.43
N THR A 9 3.54 -36.13 -0.66
CA THR A 9 4.58 -35.38 0.02
C THR A 9 4.11 -35.17 1.44
N MET A 10 4.75 -35.87 2.38
CA MET A 10 4.46 -35.74 3.81
C MET A 10 4.75 -34.30 4.24
N VAL A 11 3.70 -33.58 4.64
CA VAL A 11 3.83 -32.23 5.16
C VAL A 11 3.87 -32.30 6.67
N GLU A 12 4.99 -31.88 7.24
CA GLU A 12 5.14 -31.71 8.68
C GLU A 12 4.90 -30.25 9.05
N VAL A 13 4.02 -30.03 10.04
CA VAL A 13 3.75 -28.72 10.61
C VAL A 13 3.86 -28.81 12.13
N THR A 14 4.71 -27.98 12.72
CA THR A 14 4.85 -27.85 14.17
C THR A 14 4.25 -26.54 14.63
N PHE A 15 3.47 -26.57 15.71
CA PHE A 15 2.91 -25.37 16.32
C PHE A 15 3.26 -25.30 17.80
N ASP A 16 3.81 -24.15 18.21
CA ASP A 16 4.05 -23.83 19.61
C ASP A 16 2.93 -22.89 20.10
N ARG A 17 2.13 -23.38 21.04
CA ARG A 17 1.02 -22.64 21.66
C ARG A 17 1.48 -21.47 22.51
N ALA A 18 2.66 -21.53 23.13
CA ALA A 18 3.12 -20.47 24.02
C ALA A 18 3.58 -19.23 23.25
N SER A 19 4.30 -19.44 22.15
CA SER A 19 4.80 -18.37 21.28
C SER A 19 3.86 -18.04 20.11
N CYS A 20 2.84 -18.87 19.85
CA CYS A 20 2.06 -18.89 18.61
C CYS A 20 2.96 -19.01 17.36
N ASP A 21 4.07 -19.76 17.46
CA ASP A 21 4.95 -20.06 16.33
C ASP A 21 4.42 -21.25 15.54
N VAL A 22 4.39 -21.12 14.22
CA VAL A 22 4.13 -22.20 13.28
C VAL A 22 5.32 -22.37 12.34
N LYS A 23 5.77 -23.62 12.16
CA LYS A 23 6.80 -23.99 11.17
C LYS A 23 6.24 -25.09 10.28
N CYS A 24 6.45 -24.95 8.98
CA CYS A 24 6.04 -25.92 7.98
C CYS A 24 7.27 -26.31 7.16
N ASN A 25 7.47 -27.61 6.93
CA ASN A 25 8.58 -28.11 6.10
C ASN A 25 8.52 -27.65 4.62
N CYS A 26 7.40 -27.05 4.21
CA CYS A 26 7.25 -26.38 2.93
C CYS A 26 8.03 -25.05 2.82
N CYS A 27 8.49 -24.49 3.94
CA CYS A 27 9.36 -23.32 4.03
C CYS A 27 8.88 -22.07 3.26
N LEU A 28 7.57 -21.93 3.00
CA LEU A 28 7.06 -20.84 2.15
C LEU A 28 7.28 -19.46 2.80
N PHE A 29 7.27 -19.41 4.13
CA PHE A 29 7.52 -18.17 4.84
C PHE A 29 8.99 -17.77 4.75
N GLU A 30 9.90 -18.73 4.86
CA GLU A 30 11.34 -18.54 4.73
C GLU A 30 11.73 -18.12 3.31
N PHE A 31 11.10 -18.70 2.28
CA PHE A 31 11.39 -18.40 0.88
C PHE A 31 10.67 -17.17 0.33
N LYS A 32 9.42 -16.92 0.74
CA LYS A 32 8.57 -15.85 0.15
C LYS A 32 8.04 -14.84 1.16
N GLY A 33 8.24 -15.07 2.46
CA GLY A 33 7.66 -14.24 3.51
C GLY A 33 6.13 -14.37 3.60
N ILE A 34 5.55 -15.47 3.10
CA ILE A 34 4.11 -15.72 3.07
C ILE A 34 3.82 -17.05 3.77
N LEU A 35 2.86 -17.05 4.70
CA LEU A 35 2.39 -18.28 5.33
C LEU A 35 1.74 -19.21 4.29
N CYS A 36 2.13 -20.47 4.29
CA CYS A 36 1.52 -21.47 3.42
C CYS A 36 0.11 -21.86 3.91
N ARG A 37 -0.64 -22.54 3.04
CA ARG A 37 -1.97 -23.08 3.41
C ARG A 37 -1.91 -24.00 4.64
N HIS A 38 -0.82 -24.73 4.85
CA HIS A 38 -0.68 -25.67 5.96
C HIS A 38 -0.53 -24.94 7.30
N SER A 39 0.34 -23.92 7.34
CA SER A 39 0.51 -23.06 8.51
C SER A 39 -0.78 -22.31 8.85
N LEU A 40 -1.50 -21.80 7.83
CA LEU A 40 -2.78 -21.13 8.02
C LEU A 40 -3.86 -22.09 8.56
N ALA A 41 -3.89 -23.34 8.09
CA ALA A 41 -4.82 -24.35 8.57
C ALA A 41 -4.60 -24.64 10.06
N ILE A 42 -3.35 -24.82 10.49
CA ILE A 42 -3.02 -25.04 11.90
C ILE A 42 -3.37 -23.82 12.77
N LEU A 43 -3.06 -22.60 12.31
CA LEU A 43 -3.46 -21.38 13.04
C LEU A 43 -4.98 -21.28 13.21
N SER A 44 -5.74 -21.65 12.18
CA SER A 44 -7.21 -21.70 12.22
C SER A 44 -7.71 -22.77 13.21
N GLN A 45 -7.13 -23.97 13.17
CA GLN A 45 -7.46 -25.06 14.10
C GLN A 45 -7.18 -24.68 15.55
N GLU A 46 -6.08 -23.97 15.79
CA GLU A 46 -5.66 -23.46 17.10
C GLU A 46 -6.39 -22.17 17.51
N ARG A 47 -7.41 -21.76 16.74
CA ARG A 47 -8.28 -20.60 17.01
C ARG A 47 -7.49 -19.29 17.17
N VAL A 48 -6.35 -19.19 16.49
CA VAL A 48 -5.57 -17.95 16.42
C VAL A 48 -6.34 -16.97 15.54
N LYS A 49 -6.99 -15.99 16.17
CA LYS A 49 -7.86 -15.01 15.49
C LYS A 49 -7.09 -14.04 14.59
N GLU A 50 -5.86 -13.73 14.97
CA GLU A 50 -5.01 -12.76 14.28
C GLU A 50 -3.64 -13.36 14.02
N VAL A 51 -3.13 -13.15 12.81
CA VAL A 51 -1.79 -13.60 12.44
C VAL A 51 -0.77 -12.82 13.29
N PRO A 52 0.13 -13.50 14.03
CA PRO A 52 1.14 -12.84 14.84
C PRO A 52 2.00 -11.86 14.02
N CYS A 53 2.33 -10.71 14.61
CA CYS A 53 3.07 -9.63 13.92
C CYS A 53 4.39 -10.07 13.28
N LYS A 54 5.07 -11.09 13.83
CA LYS A 54 6.30 -11.68 13.27
C LYS A 54 6.14 -12.24 11.85
N TYR A 55 4.92 -12.61 11.46
CA TYR A 55 4.61 -13.09 10.11
C TYR A 55 4.12 -11.97 9.18
N ILE A 56 3.95 -10.74 9.69
CA ILE A 56 3.52 -9.57 8.92
C ILE A 56 4.74 -8.72 8.57
N LEU A 57 5.43 -9.12 7.50
CA LEU A 57 6.57 -8.36 6.98
C LEU A 57 6.13 -6.98 6.45
N ASP A 58 7.02 -6.00 6.52
CA ASP A 58 6.75 -4.64 6.01
C ASP A 58 6.31 -4.64 4.55
N ARG A 59 6.86 -5.55 3.72
CA ARG A 59 6.45 -5.77 2.32
C ARG A 59 4.95 -6.10 2.16
N TRP A 60 4.30 -6.66 3.16
CA TRP A 60 2.87 -6.98 3.12
C TRP A 60 1.99 -5.97 3.86
N ARG A 61 2.60 -5.06 4.64
CA ARG A 61 1.85 -4.09 5.45
C ARG A 61 1.27 -2.98 4.56
N LYS A 62 -0.04 -2.71 4.73
CA LYS A 62 -0.79 -1.67 3.99
C LYS A 62 -0.34 -0.24 4.33
N SER A 63 0.22 -0.03 5.51
CA SER A 63 0.64 1.28 6.02
C SER A 63 2.02 1.75 5.54
N VAL A 64 2.76 0.93 4.80
CA VAL A 64 4.01 1.38 4.19
C VAL A 64 3.66 2.39 3.09
N LYS A 65 4.24 3.60 3.17
CA LYS A 65 4.16 4.61 2.11
C LYS A 65 4.80 4.02 0.85
N ARG A 66 3.96 3.41 0.04
CA ARG A 66 4.32 2.86 -1.26
C ARG A 66 3.83 3.84 -2.31
N ASN A 67 4.73 4.26 -3.19
CA ASN A 67 4.35 4.93 -4.45
C ASN A 67 3.51 3.99 -5.35
N TYR A 68 3.32 2.72 -4.97
CA TYR A 68 2.49 1.69 -5.62
C TYR A 68 0.97 1.89 -5.50
N VAL A 69 0.46 3.12 -5.36
CA VAL A 69 -0.99 3.39 -5.46
C VAL A 69 -1.55 2.98 -6.84
N TYR A 70 -0.68 2.62 -7.79
CA TYR A 70 -1.00 2.38 -9.19
C TYR A 70 -1.27 0.92 -9.61
N ILE A 71 -1.17 -0.08 -8.71
CA ILE A 71 -1.53 -1.45 -9.13
C ILE A 71 -3.05 -1.61 -9.05
N LYS A 72 -3.72 -1.58 -10.22
CA LYS A 72 -5.12 -1.99 -10.36
C LYS A 72 -5.26 -3.45 -9.93
N THR A 73 -5.64 -3.68 -8.68
CA THR A 73 -6.08 -5.00 -8.22
C THR A 73 -7.58 -5.14 -8.42
N SER A 74 -8.06 -6.32 -8.82
CA SER A 74 -9.50 -6.64 -9.00
C SER A 74 -10.34 -6.39 -7.75
N TYR A 75 -9.75 -6.42 -6.56
CA TYR A 75 -10.40 -6.17 -5.27
C TYR A 75 -10.34 -4.69 -4.81
N GLY A 76 -9.76 -3.80 -5.63
CA GLY A 76 -9.45 -2.40 -5.25
C GLY A 76 -10.36 -1.33 -5.85
N VAL A 77 -11.44 -1.72 -6.54
CA VAL A 77 -12.33 -0.77 -7.27
C VAL A 77 -13.38 -0.12 -6.35
N GLN A 78 -13.38 -0.42 -5.06
CA GLN A 78 -14.38 0.12 -4.14
C GLN A 78 -13.82 1.35 -3.41
N HIS A 79 -14.06 2.52 -4.02
CA HIS A 79 -13.85 3.84 -3.42
C HIS A 79 -12.38 4.25 -3.20
N LEU A 80 -11.67 4.52 -4.30
CA LEU A 80 -10.50 5.40 -4.22
C LEU A 80 -10.95 6.71 -3.54
N LYS A 81 -10.33 7.08 -2.40
CA LYS A 81 -10.58 8.38 -1.76
C LYS A 81 -10.46 9.48 -2.84
N PRO A 82 -11.23 10.59 -2.80
CA PRO A 82 -11.17 11.66 -3.81
C PRO A 82 -9.75 12.19 -4.07
N HIS A 83 -8.84 12.05 -3.11
CA HIS A 83 -7.42 12.31 -3.27
C HIS A 83 -6.72 11.39 -4.28
N ILE A 84 -7.01 10.09 -4.26
CA ILE A 84 -6.35 9.10 -5.11
C ILE A 84 -6.81 9.23 -6.57
N GLN A 85 -8.09 9.53 -6.80
CA GLN A 85 -8.61 9.81 -8.14
C GLN A 85 -7.95 11.04 -8.76
N ARG A 86 -7.81 12.13 -7.98
CA ARG A 86 -7.10 13.34 -8.41
C ARG A 86 -5.64 13.06 -8.73
N LEU A 87 -4.98 12.24 -7.91
CA LEU A 87 -3.59 11.84 -8.15
C LEU A 87 -3.44 11.03 -9.43
N GLU A 88 -4.32 10.05 -9.68
CA GLU A 88 -4.29 9.23 -10.90
C GLU A 88 -4.44 10.09 -12.16
N LEU A 89 -5.40 11.03 -12.16
CA LEU A 89 -5.59 11.97 -13.27
C LEU A 89 -4.33 12.79 -13.55
N LEU A 90 -3.73 13.38 -12.51
CA LEU A 90 -2.53 14.21 -12.62
C LEU A 90 -1.32 13.40 -13.11
N CYS A 91 -1.13 12.18 -12.61
CA CYS A 91 -0.06 11.29 -13.07
C CYS A 91 -0.24 10.91 -14.54
N ASN A 92 -1.46 10.58 -14.98
CA ASN A 92 -1.72 10.23 -16.38
C ASN A 92 -1.44 11.42 -17.31
N GLN A 93 -1.84 12.63 -16.92
CA GLN A 93 -1.53 13.84 -17.69
C GLN A 93 -0.03 14.11 -17.75
N PHE A 94 0.66 14.00 -16.62
CA PHE A 94 2.11 14.19 -16.55
C PHE A 94 2.86 13.16 -17.39
N ASN A 95 2.49 11.88 -17.32
CA ASN A 95 3.17 10.82 -18.05
C ASN A 95 3.18 11.07 -19.56
N SER A 96 2.09 11.58 -20.14
CA SER A 96 2.06 11.93 -21.56
C SER A 96 3.05 13.04 -21.92
N VAL A 97 3.23 14.03 -21.04
CA VAL A 97 4.18 15.14 -21.24
C VAL A 97 5.62 14.64 -21.03
N ALA A 98 5.83 13.81 -20.01
CA ALA A 98 7.13 13.23 -19.69
C ALA A 98 7.63 12.31 -20.81
N ASP A 99 6.74 11.49 -21.39
CA ASP A 99 7.08 10.58 -22.49
C ASP A 99 7.59 11.37 -23.72
N PHE A 100 6.90 12.46 -24.08
CA PHE A 100 7.34 13.36 -25.14
C PHE A 100 8.65 14.11 -24.80
N ALA A 101 8.75 14.64 -23.57
CA ALA A 101 9.90 15.43 -23.15
C ALA A 101 11.18 14.62 -23.01
N ALA A 102 11.07 13.31 -22.72
CA ALA A 102 12.20 12.41 -22.53
C ALA A 102 13.02 12.17 -23.80
N GLU A 103 12.48 12.52 -24.97
CA GLU A 103 13.21 12.41 -26.25
C GLU A 103 14.38 13.40 -26.36
N PHE A 104 14.30 14.55 -25.67
CA PHE A 104 15.31 15.60 -25.75
C PHE A 104 15.69 16.16 -24.36
N GLU A 105 16.97 16.49 -24.19
CA GLU A 105 17.52 17.01 -22.93
C GLU A 105 16.92 18.37 -22.58
N GLU A 106 16.75 19.24 -23.59
CA GLU A 106 16.23 20.59 -23.41
C GLU A 106 14.77 20.58 -22.94
N THR A 107 13.95 19.70 -23.51
CA THR A 107 12.54 19.53 -23.11
C THR A 107 12.42 18.85 -21.76
N SER A 108 13.30 17.89 -21.45
CA SER A 108 13.37 17.26 -20.12
C SER A 108 13.70 18.31 -19.05
N SER A 109 14.75 19.10 -19.27
CA SER A 109 15.16 20.19 -18.38
C SER A 109 14.05 21.23 -18.18
N LEU A 110 13.32 21.58 -19.24
CA LEU A 110 12.18 22.49 -19.16
C LEU A 110 11.05 21.93 -18.28
N VAL A 111 10.69 20.66 -18.46
CA VAL A 111 9.66 20.00 -17.65
C VAL A 111 10.09 19.93 -16.19
N GLU A 112 11.35 19.58 -15.90
CA GLU A 112 11.88 19.54 -14.54
C GLU A 112 11.82 20.91 -13.85
N ALA A 113 12.32 21.96 -14.51
CA ALA A 113 12.29 23.32 -13.98
C ALA A 113 10.84 23.80 -13.70
N THR A 114 9.93 23.45 -14.61
CA THR A 114 8.50 23.78 -14.48
C THR A 114 7.87 23.05 -13.31
N LEU A 115 8.16 21.76 -13.12
CA LEU A 115 7.68 20.98 -11.99
C LEU A 115 8.19 21.52 -10.66
N CYS A 116 9.46 21.90 -10.57
CA CYS A 116 10.03 22.53 -9.38
C CYS A 116 9.26 23.82 -9.03
N THR A 117 9.07 24.70 -10.01
CA THR A 117 8.32 25.96 -9.83
C THR A 117 6.87 25.70 -9.41
N LEU A 118 6.20 24.72 -10.03
CA LEU A 118 4.83 24.35 -9.70
C LEU A 118 4.71 23.84 -8.25
N LYS A 119 5.65 23.00 -7.82
CA LYS A 119 5.69 22.47 -6.46
C LYS A 119 5.83 23.57 -5.42
N GLU A 120 6.76 24.50 -5.62
CA GLU A 120 6.95 25.65 -4.72
C GLU A 120 5.68 26.50 -4.59
N LYS A 121 5.01 26.80 -5.72
CA LYS A 121 3.74 27.54 -5.74
C LYS A 121 2.64 26.80 -4.96
N LEU A 122 2.54 25.48 -5.10
CA LEU A 122 1.56 24.66 -4.37
C LEU A 122 1.83 24.64 -2.87
N GLU A 123 3.09 24.53 -2.44
CA GLU A 123 3.47 24.57 -1.03
C GLU A 123 3.20 25.94 -0.38
N ALA A 124 3.51 27.01 -1.12
CA ALA A 124 3.16 28.38 -0.72
C ALA A 124 1.64 28.52 -0.56
N TRP A 125 0.86 28.12 -1.57
CA TRP A 125 -0.59 28.20 -1.53
C TRP A 125 -1.23 27.36 -0.42
N ALA A 126 -0.73 26.13 -0.20
CA ALA A 126 -1.18 25.28 0.90
C ALA A 126 -0.93 25.93 2.28
N SER A 127 0.16 26.69 2.42
CA SER A 127 0.47 27.45 3.63
C SER A 127 -0.51 28.62 3.85
N HIS A 128 -1.02 29.24 2.78
CA HIS A 128 -2.06 30.27 2.86
C HIS A 128 -3.43 29.69 3.27
N LEU A 129 -3.83 28.54 2.71
CA LEU A 129 -5.09 27.90 3.08
C LEU A 129 -5.18 27.53 4.56
N ARG A 130 -4.08 27.02 5.15
CA ARG A 130 -4.01 26.67 6.58
C ARG A 130 -4.16 27.89 7.50
N LYS A 131 -3.76 29.08 7.04
CA LYS A 131 -3.94 30.34 7.78
C LYS A 131 -5.38 30.84 7.71
N SER A 132 -6.03 30.71 6.55
CA SER A 132 -7.42 31.13 6.33
C SER A 132 -8.43 30.33 7.18
N SER A 133 -8.22 29.01 7.35
CA SER A 133 -9.10 28.18 8.19
C SER A 133 -9.03 28.48 9.69
N LYS A 134 -7.99 29.18 10.18
CA LYS A 134 -7.86 29.58 11.60
C LYS A 134 -8.61 30.88 11.94
N VAL A 135 -8.94 31.70 10.94
CA VAL A 135 -9.56 33.02 11.17
C VAL A 135 -11.09 32.94 11.28
N ASN A 136 -11.72 31.88 10.78
CA ASN A 136 -13.19 31.74 10.75
C ASN A 136 -13.79 31.01 11.97
N GLY A 137 -13.06 30.91 13.09
CA GLY A 137 -13.38 30.01 14.21
C GLY A 137 -13.87 30.65 15.52
N GLU A 138 -14.09 31.96 15.58
CA GLU A 138 -14.57 32.63 16.80
C GLU A 138 -15.77 33.54 16.48
N GLU A 139 -16.98 32.98 16.49
CA GLU A 139 -18.20 33.62 17.02
C GLU A 139 -19.40 32.67 16.90
N ALA A 140 -19.73 32.00 18.00
CA ALA A 140 -21.09 31.58 18.29
C ALA A 140 -21.20 31.43 19.82
N GLN A 141 -21.64 32.51 20.48
CA GLN A 141 -22.13 32.41 21.85
C GLN A 141 -23.43 31.59 21.82
N VAL A 142 -23.41 30.45 22.49
CA VAL A 142 -24.59 29.61 22.67
C VAL A 142 -25.25 30.03 23.98
N THR A 143 -26.34 30.79 23.89
CA THR A 143 -27.23 31.04 25.03
C THR A 143 -28.02 29.75 25.29
N LEU A 144 -27.85 29.17 26.48
CA LEU A 144 -28.68 28.07 26.97
C LEU A 144 -30.03 28.62 27.47
N CYS A 145 -31.12 28.08 26.92
CA CYS A 145 -32.40 27.96 27.59
C CYS A 145 -32.78 26.47 27.62
#